data_AF-C3ZF87-F1
#
_entry.id   AF-C3ZF87-F1
#
_cell.length_a   1.000
_cell.length_b   1.000
_cell.length_c   1.000
_cell.angle_alpha   90.00
_cell.angle_beta   90.00
_cell.angle_gamma   90.00
#
_symmetry.space_group_name_H-M   'P 1'
#
loop_
_entity.id
_entity.type
_entity.pdbx_description
1 polymer ?
#
loop_
_entity_poly.entity_id
_entity_poly.type
_entity_poly.pdbx_seq_one_letter_code
_entity_poly.pdbx_strand_id
1 'polypeptide(L)'
;MSFKAAMTVGIVVVTFAVSWLPMLIAYMYSKFAGYKIPPNLSFAFMYLAVSNSFWNCVIYSTTNVRFRTGAKKLAVRIRQSILQTMER
;
A
#
# COMPACT_ATOMS: atom_id res chain seq x y z
N MET A 1 -10.82 -19.24 12.02
CA MET A 1 -9.92 -18.19 11.45
C MET A 1 -8.84 -17.88 12.48
N SER A 2 -7.57 -17.96 12.11
CA SER A 2 -6.45 -17.65 13.00
C SER A 2 -6.38 -16.13 13.24
N PHE A 3 -6.21 -15.70 14.50
CA PHE A 3 -6.21 -14.29 14.92
C PHE A 3 -5.28 -13.39 14.08
N LYS A 4 -4.14 -13.94 13.63
CA LYS A 4 -3.19 -13.27 12.72
C LYS A 4 -3.78 -12.92 11.35
N ALA A 5 -4.63 -13.78 10.79
CA ALA A 5 -5.26 -13.51 9.50
C ALA A 5 -6.30 -12.39 9.62
N ALA A 6 -7.10 -12.39 10.70
CA ALA A 6 -8.04 -11.32 11.01
C ALA A 6 -7.33 -9.98 11.22
N MET A 7 -6.17 -9.99 11.91
CA MET A 7 -5.34 -8.80 12.10
C MET A 7 -4.79 -8.26 10.77
N THR A 8 -4.31 -9.11 9.85
CA THR A 8 -3.87 -8.67 8.52
C THR A 8 -5.01 -8.01 7.75
N VAL A 9 -6.20 -8.62 7.73
CA VAL A 9 -7.38 -8.04 7.08
C VAL A 9 -7.74 -6.70 7.72
N GLY A 10 -7.73 -6.61 9.05
CA GLY A 10 -7.97 -5.36 9.78
C GLY A 10 -7.00 -4.26 9.39
N ILE A 11 -5.70 -4.55 9.28
CA ILE A 11 -4.68 -3.58 8.87
C ILE A 11 -4.91 -3.12 7.42
N VAL A 12 -5.26 -4.04 6.50
CA VAL A 12 -5.59 -3.69 5.11
C VAL A 12 -6.81 -2.77 5.05
N VAL A 13 -7.87 -3.08 5.81
CA VAL A 13 -9.09 -2.27 5.87
C VAL A 13 -8.81 -0.88 6.43
N VAL A 14 -8.04 -0.77 7.51
CA VAL A 14 -7.67 0.53 8.10
C VAL A 14 -6.82 1.35 7.12
N THR A 15 -5.85 0.73 6.46
CA THR A 15 -5.01 1.40 5.47
C THR A 15 -5.83 1.89 4.28
N PHE A 16 -6.79 1.08 3.83
CA PHE A 16 -7.74 1.48 2.79
C PHE A 16 -8.59 2.67 3.22
N ALA A 17 -9.15 2.62 4.43
CA ALA A 17 -9.95 3.71 4.98
C ALA A 17 -9.13 5.01 5.07
N VAL A 18 -7.92 4.98 5.65
CA VAL A 18 -7.07 6.17 5.84
C VAL A 18 -6.63 6.79 4.51
N SER A 19 -6.39 5.98 3.47
CA SER A 19 -5.95 6.49 2.17
C SER A 19 -7.09 7.03 1.29
N TRP A 20 -8.31 6.49 1.41
CA TRP A 20 -9.44 6.90 0.59
C TRP A 20 -10.39 7.89 1.26
N LEU A 21 -10.57 7.83 2.58
CA LEU A 21 -11.50 8.72 3.31
C LEU A 21 -11.19 10.20 3.12
N PRO A 22 -9.93 10.68 3.19
CA PRO A 22 -9.63 12.11 3.03
C PRO A 22 -10.09 12.63 1.67
N MET A 23 -9.89 11.86 0.61
CA MET A 23 -10.35 12.19 -0.73
C MET A 23 -11.88 12.19 -0.82
N LEU A 24 -12.54 11.17 -0.26
CA LEU A 24 -13.98 11.04 -0.27
C LEU A 24 -14.65 12.21 0.47
N ILE A 25 -14.16 12.54 1.67
CA ILE A 25 -14.66 13.65 2.50
C ILE A 25 -14.41 14.98 1.80
N ALA A 26 -13.23 15.21 1.23
CA ALA A 26 -12.92 16.44 0.52
C ALA A 26 -13.83 16.62 -0.71
N TYR A 27 -14.12 15.54 -1.44
CA TYR A 27 -15.00 15.57 -2.59
C TYR A 27 -16.47 15.84 -2.19
N MET A 28 -16.96 15.18 -1.13
CA MET A 28 -18.28 15.45 -0.56
C MET A 28 -18.39 16.91 -0.11
N TYR A 29 -17.41 17.40 0.66
CA TYR A 29 -17.38 18.77 1.14
C TYR A 29 -17.39 19.79 -0.02
N SER A 30 -16.61 19.54 -1.07
CA SER A 30 -16.60 20.39 -2.27
C SER A 30 -17.96 20.47 -2.95
N LYS A 31 -18.68 19.34 -3.05
CA LYS A 31 -20.02 19.27 -3.65
C LYS A 31 -21.10 19.96 -2.81
N PHE A 32 -21.07 19.81 -1.48
CA PHE A 32 -22.10 20.36 -0.60
C PHE A 32 -21.86 21.82 -0.20
N ALA A 33 -20.61 22.21 0.03
CA ALA A 33 -20.26 23.56 0.49
C ALA A 33 -19.86 24.52 -0.64
N GLY A 34 -19.78 24.04 -1.89
CA GLY A 34 -19.31 24.85 -3.04
C GLY A 34 -17.82 25.23 -2.95
N TYR A 35 -17.07 24.62 -2.04
CA TYR A 35 -15.66 24.92 -1.82
C TYR A 35 -14.79 24.28 -2.90
N LYS A 36 -13.91 25.07 -3.53
CA LYS A 36 -12.89 24.53 -4.45
C LYS A 36 -11.72 23.98 -3.67
N ILE A 37 -11.45 22.68 -3.84
CA ILE A 37 -10.29 22.02 -3.24
C ILE A 37 -9.02 22.65 -3.84
N PRO A 38 -8.09 23.17 -3.01
CA PRO A 38 -6.85 23.73 -3.51
C PRO A 38 -5.99 22.63 -4.17
N PRO A 39 -5.25 22.95 -5.24
CA PRO A 39 -4.51 21.96 -6.03
C PRO A 39 -3.50 21.15 -5.20
N ASN A 40 -2.88 21.78 -4.20
CA ASN A 40 -1.93 21.12 -3.30
C ASN A 40 -2.59 20.02 -2.45
N LEU A 41 -3.83 20.24 -1.97
CA LEU A 41 -4.58 19.23 -1.23
C LEU A 41 -5.02 18.09 -2.15
N SER A 42 -5.49 18.42 -3.36
CA SER A 42 -5.87 17.41 -4.34
C SER A 42 -4.69 16.51 -4.70
N PHE A 43 -3.51 17.10 -4.90
CA PHE A 43 -2.26 16.37 -5.13
C PHE A 43 -1.91 15.45 -3.96
N ALA A 44 -1.95 15.98 -2.72
CA ALA A 44 -1.67 15.19 -1.52
C ALA A 44 -2.64 14.00 -1.35
N PHE A 45 -3.95 14.22 -1.53
CA PHE A 45 -4.94 13.15 -1.43
C PHE A 45 -4.77 12.10 -2.54
N MET A 46 -4.43 12.53 -3.75
CA MET A 46 -4.21 11.61 -4.87
C MET A 46 -2.95 10.75 -4.63
N TYR A 47 -1.86 11.36 -4.15
CA TYR A 47 -0.66 10.62 -3.75
C TYR A 47 -0.91 9.66 -2.59
N LEU A 48 -1.73 10.05 -1.61
CA LEU A 48 -2.11 9.19 -0.50
C LEU A 48 -2.93 7.98 -0.97
N ALA A 49 -3.88 8.20 -1.89
CA ALA A 49 -4.69 7.12 -2.47
C ALA A 49 -3.83 6.16 -3.32
N VAL A 50 -2.91 6.67 -4.15
CA VAL A 50 -1.98 5.85 -4.93
C VAL A 50 -1.04 5.05 -4.02
N SER A 51 -0.60 5.64 -2.90
CA SER A 51 0.26 4.98 -1.93
C SER A 51 -0.39 3.77 -1.24
N ASN A 52 -1.73 3.65 -1.24
CA ASN A 52 -2.45 2.48 -0.71
C ASN A 52 -1.89 1.17 -1.27
N SER A 53 -1.68 1.12 -2.59
CA SER A 53 -1.12 -0.06 -3.27
C SER A 53 0.28 -0.42 -2.76
N PHE A 54 1.10 0.58 -2.42
CA PHE A 54 2.41 0.38 -1.80
C PHE A 54 2.28 -0.17 -0.36
N TRP A 55 1.36 0.37 0.44
CA TRP A 55 1.13 -0.10 1.80
C TRP A 55 0.67 -1.56 1.84
N ASN A 56 -0.09 -2.04 0.84
CA ASN A 56 -0.43 -3.46 0.74
C ASN A 56 0.83 -4.35 0.71
N CYS A 57 1.86 -3.98 -0.07
CA CYS A 57 3.15 -4.70 -0.08
C CYS A 57 3.85 -4.67 1.29
N VAL A 58 3.81 -3.54 2.00
CA VAL A 58 4.38 -3.40 3.35
C VAL A 58 3.62 -4.25 4.38
N ILE A 59 2.29 -4.27 4.31
CA ILE A 59 1.43 -5.04 5.23
C ILE A 59 1.63 -6.53 5.01
N TYR A 60 1.62 -7.01 3.77
CA TYR A 60 1.87 -8.43 3.49
C TYR A 60 3.30 -8.84 3.83
N SER A 61 4.29 -7.98 3.57
CA SER A 61 5.68 -8.26 3.95
C SER A 61 5.93 -8.26 5.46
N THR A 62 5.14 -7.57 6.27
CA THR A 62 5.32 -7.58 7.73
C THR A 62 4.46 -8.65 8.42
N THR A 63 3.21 -8.81 7.99
CA THR A 63 2.23 -9.68 8.67
C THR A 63 2.23 -11.12 8.16
N ASN A 64 2.65 -11.38 6.92
CA ASN A 64 2.62 -12.72 6.35
C ASN A 64 4.02 -13.37 6.30
N VAL A 65 4.25 -14.34 7.19
CA VAL A 65 5.52 -15.10 7.26
C VAL A 65 5.82 -15.82 5.94
N ARG A 66 4.81 -16.34 5.24
CA ARG A 66 4.96 -17.04 3.96
C ARG A 66 5.41 -16.07 2.86
N PHE A 67 4.86 -14.85 2.87
CA PHE A 67 5.25 -13.79 1.93
C PHE A 67 6.70 -13.36 2.16
N ARG A 68 7.14 -13.17 3.41
CA ARG A 68 8.55 -12.88 3.74
C ARG A 68 9.50 -13.95 3.23
N THR A 69 9.17 -15.21 3.44
CA THR A 69 10.00 -16.33 2.96
C THR A 69 10.05 -16.37 1.43
N GLY A 70 8.94 -16.08 0.75
CA GLY A 70 8.90 -15.93 -0.71
C GLY A 70 9.78 -14.78 -1.21
N ALA A 71 9.66 -13.59 -0.61
CA ALA A 71 10.45 -12.41 -0.96
C ALA A 71 11.96 -12.64 -0.76
N LYS A 72 12.36 -13.28 0.35
CA LYS A 72 13.76 -13.66 0.58
C LYS A 72 14.27 -14.64 -0.49
N LYS A 73 13.48 -15.66 -0.83
CA LYS A 73 13.85 -16.62 -1.90
C LYS A 73 13.99 -15.92 -3.25
N LEU A 74 13.09 -15.00 -3.57
CA LEU A 74 13.16 -14.21 -4.81
C LEU A 74 14.43 -13.33 -4.83
N ALA A 75 14.75 -12.63 -3.74
CA ALA A 75 15.95 -11.80 -3.65
C ALA A 75 17.24 -12.62 -3.83
N VAL A 76 17.31 -13.81 -3.21
CA VAL A 76 18.46 -14.73 -3.40
C VAL A 76 18.56 -15.18 -4.86
N ARG A 77 17.44 -15.53 -5.51
CA ARG A 77 17.43 -15.92 -6.92
C ARG A 77 17.86 -14.79 -7.85
N ILE A 78 17.34 -13.58 -7.64
CA ILE A 78 17.75 -12.40 -8.43
C ILE A 78 19.26 -12.17 -8.30
N ARG A 79 19.79 -12.23 -7.08
CA ARG A 79 21.24 -12.12 -6.84
C ARG A 79 22.02 -13.18 -7.61
N GLN A 80 21.59 -14.43 -7.56
CA GLN A 80 22.24 -15.53 -8.29
C GLN A 80 22.19 -15.32 -9.80
N SER A 81 21.04 -14.90 -10.35
CA SER A 81 20.91 -14.59 -11.77
C SER A 81 21.83 -13.46 -12.22
N ILE A 82 21.96 -12.39 -11.42
CA ILE A 82 22.90 -11.29 -11.71
C ILE A 82 24.34 -11.78 -11.74
N LEU A 83 24.75 -12.61 -10.76
CA LEU A 83 26.10 -13.17 -10.71
C LEU A 83 26.38 -14.07 -11.94
N GLN A 84 25.43 -14.90 -12.35
CA GLN A 84 25.57 -15.74 -13.55
C GLN A 84 25.58 -14.98 -14.88
N THR A 85 25.06 -13.75 -14.91
CA THR A 85 25.18 -12.86 -16.07
C THR A 85 26.53 -12.13 -16.08
N MET A 86 27.13 -11.88 -14.91
CA MET A 86 28.45 -11.24 -14.81
C MET A 86 29.62 -12.21 -15.09
N GLU A 87 29.41 -13.51 -14.88
CA GLU A 87 30.42 -14.56 -15.13
C GLU A 87 30.40 -15.11 -16.58
N ARG A 88 29.53 -14.57 -17.44
CA ARG A 88 29.45 -14.89 -18.88
C ARG A 88 30.03 -13.76 -19.71
#